data_AF-A0A1G2GXI6-F1
#
_entry.id   AF-A0A1G2GXI6-F1
#
_cell.length_a   1.000
_cell.length_b   1.000
_cell.length_c   1.000
_cell.angle_alpha   90.00
_cell.angle_beta   90.00
_cell.angle_gamma   90.00
#
_symmetry.space_group_name_H-M   'P 1'
#
loop_
_entity.id
_entity.type
_entity.pdbx_description
1 polymer ?
#
loop_
_entity_poly.entity_id
_entity_poly.type
_entity_poly.pdbx_seq_one_letter_code
_entity_poly.pdbx_strand_id
1 'polypeptide(L)'
;MEKFSSFERVVGNISETEKEQILHNKGERFDDQIFEDLKGNEREKTPEELQIISLVNEATNEIRQRYGLENFDIPPGNIHVVTEEVWPREKSVAFYNSMLQGVAVREQPARIVFMEKIFHEMLHFKSYNALQITSGENPELDEYRVGLTVHTREGKRMYFMNLNEAVTEEMTKRFATKLFDNPLFTKEAKQTKDVITRYPRAVTGSGEPLFDNDTFYAEVEGKKSWGEAVGRLFGAQEKPKKITTESFTYQSERRLLNTLINKILEKNTDKFQDKEEVFKVFAKGMITGNILPIGRLIERTFGNGTLRRIGELDQDIQAQEEFVNRL
;
A
#
# COMPACT_ATOMS: atom_id res chain seq x y z
N MET A 1 -7.14 -14.18 22.00
CA MET A 1 -8.55 -13.90 21.63
C MET A 1 -8.51 -13.75 20.14
N GLU A 2 -9.30 -14.51 19.40
CA GLU A 2 -9.26 -14.47 17.93
C GLU A 2 -9.57 -13.05 17.43
N LYS A 3 -8.78 -12.54 16.49
CA LYS A 3 -8.90 -11.16 15.99
C LYS A 3 -10.12 -11.08 15.06
N PHE A 4 -11.13 -10.30 15.44
CA PHE A 4 -12.43 -10.21 14.75
C PHE A 4 -12.62 -8.90 13.95
N SER A 5 -11.64 -7.98 13.96
CA SER A 5 -11.58 -6.79 13.10
C SER A 5 -10.13 -6.31 13.01
N SER A 6 -9.78 -5.33 12.16
CA SER A 6 -8.42 -4.81 12.10
C SER A 6 -8.01 -3.96 13.30
N PHE A 7 -8.98 -3.40 14.05
CA PHE A 7 -8.73 -2.46 15.13
C PHE A 7 -8.26 -3.13 16.42
N GLU A 8 -7.16 -2.61 16.96
CA GLU A 8 -6.55 -3.12 18.20
C GLU A 8 -7.13 -2.44 19.45
N ARG A 9 -7.64 -1.20 19.32
CA ARG A 9 -8.21 -0.43 20.44
C ARG A 9 -8.97 0.83 19.98
N VAL A 10 -9.69 1.40 20.94
CA VAL A 10 -10.32 2.72 20.87
C VAL A 10 -9.73 3.63 21.95
N VAL A 11 -9.44 4.89 21.63
CA VAL A 11 -8.91 5.88 22.59
C VAL A 11 -9.78 7.14 22.65
N GLY A 12 -10.04 7.62 23.86
CA GLY A 12 -10.89 8.80 24.06
C GLY A 12 -11.48 8.81 25.45
N ASN A 13 -12.14 9.93 25.78
CA ASN A 13 -12.77 10.12 27.08
C ASN A 13 -14.19 9.51 27.09
N ILE A 14 -14.24 8.18 26.94
CA ILE A 14 -15.44 7.35 27.01
C ILE A 14 -15.16 6.14 27.91
N SER A 15 -16.21 5.50 28.42
CA SER A 15 -16.09 4.33 29.28
C SER A 15 -15.46 3.13 28.55
N GLU A 16 -14.87 2.18 29.29
CA GLU A 16 -14.35 0.95 28.70
C GLU A 16 -15.46 0.13 28.02
N THR A 17 -16.67 0.12 28.59
CA THR A 17 -17.84 -0.55 28.00
C THR A 17 -18.20 0.05 26.63
N GLU A 18 -18.15 1.38 26.48
CA GLU A 18 -18.36 2.01 25.18
C GLU A 18 -17.25 1.66 24.18
N LYS A 19 -15.99 1.56 24.61
CA LYS A 19 -14.88 1.13 23.76
C LYS A 19 -15.06 -0.30 23.27
N GLU A 20 -15.45 -1.21 24.17
CA GLU A 20 -15.75 -2.61 23.83
C GLU A 20 -16.92 -2.71 22.84
N GLN A 21 -17.98 -1.92 23.04
CA GLN A 21 -19.11 -1.87 22.10
C GLN A 21 -18.69 -1.35 20.72
N ILE A 22 -17.86 -0.31 20.65
CA ILE A 22 -17.34 0.20 19.37
C ILE A 22 -16.53 -0.88 18.65
N LEU A 23 -15.65 -1.59 19.36
CA LEU A 23 -14.88 -2.69 18.77
C LEU A 23 -15.79 -3.82 18.28
N HIS A 24 -16.79 -4.21 19.08
CA HIS A 24 -17.78 -5.21 18.68
C HIS A 24 -18.49 -4.82 17.39
N ASN A 25 -18.99 -3.58 17.31
CA ASN A 25 -19.66 -3.06 16.10
C ASN A 25 -18.71 -3.05 14.89
N LYS A 26 -17.40 -2.85 15.10
CA LYS A 26 -16.41 -2.99 14.02
C LYS A 26 -16.16 -4.43 13.59
N GLY A 27 -16.33 -5.40 14.49
CA GLY A 27 -16.40 -6.81 14.15
C GLY A 27 -17.60 -7.13 13.27
N GLU A 28 -18.80 -6.69 13.68
CA GLU A 28 -20.00 -6.84 12.85
C GLU A 28 -19.83 -6.21 11.47
N ARG A 29 -19.18 -5.03 11.42
CA ARG A 29 -18.85 -4.36 10.16
C ARG A 29 -17.87 -5.16 9.29
N PHE A 30 -16.87 -5.81 9.91
CA PHE A 30 -15.94 -6.69 9.20
C PHE A 30 -16.68 -7.86 8.55
N ASP A 31 -17.75 -8.36 9.18
CA ASP A 31 -18.55 -9.47 8.65
C ASP A 31 -19.62 -9.03 7.63
N ASP A 32 -20.28 -7.88 7.85
CA ASP A 32 -21.43 -7.45 7.02
C ASP A 32 -21.03 -6.99 5.61
N GLN A 33 -19.85 -6.39 5.47
CA GLN A 33 -19.30 -5.76 4.28
C GLN A 33 -20.31 -4.97 3.43
N ILE A 34 -21.28 -4.31 4.07
CA ILE A 34 -22.31 -3.52 3.36
C ILE A 34 -21.70 -2.18 2.89
N PHE A 35 -21.10 -2.14 1.72
CA PHE A 35 -20.47 -0.93 1.17
C PHE A 35 -21.45 -0.19 0.26
N GLU A 36 -22.35 0.64 0.84
CA GLU A 36 -23.44 1.28 0.09
C GLU A 36 -22.94 2.10 -1.12
N ASP A 37 -21.80 2.78 -1.00
CA ASP A 37 -21.18 3.53 -2.12
C ASP A 37 -20.79 2.65 -3.32
N LEU A 38 -20.57 1.35 -3.11
CA LEU A 38 -20.16 0.39 -4.15
C LEU A 38 -21.31 -0.53 -4.57
N LYS A 39 -22.48 -0.39 -3.98
CA LYS A 39 -23.63 -1.26 -4.22
C LYS A 39 -24.07 -1.22 -5.68
N GLY A 40 -24.14 -2.39 -6.30
CA GLY A 40 -24.48 -2.55 -7.72
C GLY A 40 -23.36 -2.22 -8.70
N ASN A 41 -22.20 -1.76 -8.20
CA ASN A 41 -21.01 -1.45 -8.99
C ASN A 41 -19.89 -2.51 -8.81
N GLU A 42 -19.98 -3.33 -7.76
CA GLU A 42 -19.11 -4.48 -7.56
C GLU A 42 -19.48 -5.64 -8.51
N ARG A 43 -18.45 -6.26 -9.09
CA ARG A 43 -18.59 -7.52 -9.84
C ARG A 43 -18.15 -8.71 -9.00
N GLU A 44 -18.63 -9.89 -9.37
CA GLU A 44 -18.10 -11.13 -8.80
C GLU A 44 -16.61 -11.28 -9.09
N LYS A 45 -15.90 -11.84 -8.11
CA LYS A 45 -14.49 -12.19 -8.21
C LYS A 45 -14.35 -13.45 -9.05
N THR A 46 -13.33 -13.47 -9.90
CA THR A 46 -12.94 -14.66 -10.64
C THR A 46 -12.33 -15.72 -9.70
N PRO A 47 -12.35 -17.01 -10.07
CA PRO A 47 -11.67 -18.05 -9.31
C PRO A 47 -10.19 -17.77 -9.06
N GLU A 48 -9.50 -17.17 -10.03
CA GLU A 48 -8.10 -16.77 -9.88
C GLU A 48 -7.92 -15.60 -8.91
N GLU A 49 -8.82 -14.61 -8.90
CA GLU A 49 -8.77 -13.54 -7.88
C GLU A 49 -8.99 -14.10 -6.47
N LEU A 50 -9.87 -15.08 -6.29
CA LEU A 50 -10.03 -15.76 -5.00
C LEU A 50 -8.75 -16.49 -4.56
N GLN A 51 -8.07 -17.16 -5.49
CA GLN A 51 -6.77 -17.79 -5.23
C GLN A 51 -5.69 -16.76 -4.90
N ILE A 52 -5.69 -15.61 -5.58
CA ILE A 52 -4.76 -14.51 -5.30
C ILE A 52 -5.02 -13.94 -3.90
N ILE A 53 -6.27 -13.71 -3.51
CA ILE A 53 -6.61 -13.23 -2.16
C ILE A 53 -6.11 -14.21 -1.09
N SER A 54 -6.28 -15.52 -1.30
CA SER A 54 -5.74 -16.56 -0.40
C SER A 54 -4.21 -16.47 -0.30
N LEU A 55 -3.53 -16.39 -1.44
CA LEU A 55 -2.07 -16.29 -1.52
C LEU A 55 -1.54 -15.04 -0.81
N VAL A 56 -2.20 -13.89 -0.99
CA VAL A 56 -1.84 -12.64 -0.32
C VAL A 56 -2.12 -12.72 1.18
N ASN A 57 -3.20 -13.38 1.60
CA ASN A 57 -3.46 -13.62 3.03
C ASN A 57 -2.33 -14.41 3.70
N GLU A 58 -1.90 -15.51 3.09
CA GLU A 58 -0.78 -16.32 3.55
C GLU A 58 0.50 -15.48 3.67
N ALA A 59 0.89 -14.80 2.59
CA ALA A 59 2.12 -14.01 2.56
C ALA A 59 2.12 -12.84 3.56
N THR A 60 0.98 -12.17 3.72
CA THR A 60 0.85 -11.08 4.71
C THR A 60 0.74 -11.59 6.15
N ASN A 61 0.26 -12.81 6.38
CA ASN A 61 0.30 -13.46 7.70
C ASN A 61 1.73 -13.86 8.09
N GLU A 62 2.57 -14.33 7.16
CA GLU A 62 3.99 -14.58 7.44
C GLU A 62 4.70 -13.31 7.95
N ILE A 63 4.32 -12.14 7.41
CA ILE A 63 4.82 -10.84 7.88
C ILE A 63 4.34 -10.56 9.31
N ARG A 64 3.05 -10.80 9.61
CA ARG A 64 2.51 -10.64 10.97
C ARG A 64 3.24 -11.53 11.99
N GLN A 65 3.41 -12.80 11.66
CA GLN A 65 4.13 -13.78 12.49
C GLN A 65 5.59 -13.36 12.74
N ARG A 66 6.28 -12.86 11.70
CA ARG A 66 7.66 -12.36 11.81
C ARG A 66 7.80 -11.27 12.88
N TYR A 67 6.75 -10.49 13.11
CA TYR A 67 6.73 -9.43 14.13
C TYR A 67 5.99 -9.81 15.41
N GLY A 68 5.67 -11.10 15.60
CA GLY A 68 5.09 -11.65 16.82
C GLY A 68 3.58 -11.46 16.95
N LEU A 69 2.87 -11.25 15.84
CA LEU A 69 1.41 -11.17 15.80
C LEU A 69 0.79 -12.47 15.28
N GLU A 70 -0.43 -12.77 15.74
CA GLU A 70 -1.23 -13.88 15.24
C GLU A 70 -1.70 -13.63 13.80
N ASN A 71 -2.08 -14.71 13.11
CA ASN A 71 -2.72 -14.62 11.80
C ASN A 71 -4.00 -13.80 11.87
N PHE A 72 -4.30 -13.12 10.78
CA PHE A 72 -5.55 -12.40 10.60
C PHE A 72 -5.90 -12.44 9.13
N ASP A 73 -6.86 -13.28 8.76
CA ASP A 73 -7.28 -13.43 7.37
C ASP A 73 -8.36 -12.43 7.03
N ILE A 74 -8.24 -11.84 5.83
CA ILE A 74 -9.23 -10.94 5.25
C ILE A 74 -10.06 -11.79 4.28
N PRO A 75 -11.34 -12.05 4.57
CA PRO A 75 -12.19 -12.81 3.67
C PRO A 75 -12.31 -12.15 2.30
N PRO A 76 -12.57 -12.92 1.23
CA PRO A 76 -12.86 -12.34 -0.08
C PRO A 76 -14.05 -11.38 -0.08
N GLY A 77 -14.99 -11.53 0.86
CA GLY A 77 -16.11 -10.59 1.04
C GLY A 77 -15.66 -9.16 1.34
N ASN A 78 -14.48 -8.99 1.93
CA ASN A 78 -13.93 -7.68 2.31
C ASN A 78 -13.09 -7.02 1.21
N ILE A 79 -13.01 -7.61 0.03
CA ILE A 79 -12.25 -7.09 -1.11
C ILE A 79 -13.22 -6.74 -2.22
N HIS A 80 -13.63 -5.49 -2.40
CA HIS A 80 -14.64 -5.12 -3.40
C HIS A 80 -13.97 -4.82 -4.76
N VAL A 81 -14.34 -5.57 -5.80
CA VAL A 81 -13.81 -5.38 -7.16
C VAL A 81 -14.84 -4.65 -8.01
N VAL A 82 -14.52 -3.43 -8.42
CA VAL A 82 -15.46 -2.51 -9.07
C VAL A 82 -15.04 -2.26 -10.50
N THR A 83 -16.00 -2.26 -11.43
CA THR A 83 -15.65 -2.10 -12.86
C THR A 83 -15.12 -0.70 -13.16
N GLU A 84 -14.31 -0.58 -14.22
CA GLU A 84 -13.64 0.67 -14.56
C GLU A 84 -14.63 1.80 -14.90
N GLU A 85 -15.77 1.48 -15.51
CA GLU A 85 -16.75 2.46 -15.99
C GLU A 85 -17.38 3.28 -14.86
N VAL A 86 -17.47 2.69 -13.67
CA VAL A 86 -18.11 3.27 -12.49
C VAL A 86 -17.09 3.65 -11.41
N TRP A 87 -15.79 3.43 -11.64
CA TRP A 87 -14.75 3.82 -10.69
C TRP A 87 -14.64 5.35 -10.60
N PRO A 88 -14.68 5.93 -9.38
CA PRO A 88 -14.52 7.37 -9.22
C PRO A 88 -13.17 7.85 -9.73
N ARG A 89 -13.15 8.78 -10.68
CA ARG A 89 -11.92 9.28 -11.33
C ARG A 89 -10.93 9.94 -10.36
N GLU A 90 -11.41 10.45 -9.23
CA GLU A 90 -10.59 11.12 -8.22
C GLU A 90 -9.98 10.15 -7.19
N LYS A 91 -10.38 8.88 -7.19
CA LYS A 91 -9.84 7.87 -6.26
C LYS A 91 -8.62 7.17 -6.87
N SER A 92 -7.71 6.75 -6.00
CA SER A 92 -6.63 5.82 -6.33
C SER A 92 -7.19 4.54 -6.96
N VAL A 93 -6.33 3.73 -7.58
CA VAL A 93 -6.74 2.50 -8.27
C VAL A 93 -7.20 1.41 -7.28
N ALA A 94 -6.70 1.45 -6.04
CA ALA A 94 -7.15 0.65 -4.92
C ALA A 94 -7.02 1.49 -3.63
N PHE A 95 -7.82 1.16 -2.62
CA PHE A 95 -7.68 1.73 -1.27
C PHE A 95 -8.28 0.81 -0.21
N TYR A 96 -7.63 0.72 0.93
CA TYR A 96 -8.19 0.24 2.18
C TYR A 96 -9.01 1.33 2.87
N ASN A 97 -10.23 0.99 3.31
CA ASN A 97 -11.05 1.85 4.16
C ASN A 97 -11.18 1.20 5.55
N SER A 98 -10.53 1.78 6.56
CA SER A 98 -10.54 1.18 7.89
C SER A 98 -11.91 1.24 8.55
N MET A 99 -12.68 2.30 8.32
CA MET A 99 -13.99 2.46 8.95
C MET A 99 -14.99 1.42 8.46
N LEU A 100 -14.89 1.03 7.18
CA LEU A 100 -15.73 0.02 6.55
C LEU A 100 -15.14 -1.39 6.61
N GLN A 101 -13.90 -1.53 7.09
CA GLN A 101 -13.20 -2.81 7.21
C GLN A 101 -13.14 -3.56 5.87
N GLY A 102 -12.84 -2.83 4.79
CA GLY A 102 -12.82 -3.40 3.44
C GLY A 102 -11.81 -2.71 2.54
N VAL A 103 -11.36 -3.43 1.52
CA VAL A 103 -10.53 -2.93 0.43
C VAL A 103 -11.42 -2.73 -0.77
N ALA A 104 -11.32 -1.60 -1.46
CA ALA A 104 -11.92 -1.42 -2.77
C ALA A 104 -10.82 -1.35 -3.82
N VAL A 105 -10.99 -2.05 -4.93
CA VAL A 105 -10.04 -2.05 -6.04
C VAL A 105 -10.80 -1.93 -7.35
N ARG A 106 -10.32 -1.04 -8.23
CA ARG A 106 -10.78 -0.99 -9.61
C ARG A 106 -10.41 -2.29 -10.29
N GLU A 107 -11.20 -2.71 -11.26
CA GLU A 107 -10.82 -3.83 -12.12
C GLU A 107 -9.40 -3.63 -12.69
N GLN A 108 -8.60 -4.68 -12.62
CA GLN A 108 -7.21 -4.68 -13.06
C GLN A 108 -7.04 -5.46 -14.35
N PRO A 109 -6.19 -5.00 -15.28
CA PRO A 109 -6.00 -5.65 -16.58
C PRO A 109 -5.26 -6.99 -16.48
N ALA A 110 -4.56 -7.24 -15.37
CA ALA A 110 -3.70 -8.41 -15.19
C ALA A 110 -3.69 -8.90 -13.74
N ARG A 111 -3.52 -10.23 -13.57
CA ARG A 111 -3.53 -10.89 -12.27
C ARG A 111 -2.39 -10.45 -11.36
N ILE A 112 -1.20 -10.24 -11.93
CA ILE A 112 -0.03 -9.77 -11.17
C ILE A 112 -0.25 -8.35 -10.63
N VAL A 113 -0.98 -7.51 -11.37
CA VAL A 113 -1.34 -6.15 -10.96
C VAL A 113 -2.39 -6.19 -9.87
N PHE A 114 -3.43 -7.02 -10.03
CA PHE A 114 -4.41 -7.26 -8.97
C PHE A 114 -3.74 -7.74 -7.68
N MET A 115 -2.84 -8.73 -7.78
CA MET A 115 -2.12 -9.26 -6.62
C MET A 115 -1.33 -8.17 -5.90
N GLU A 116 -0.58 -7.36 -6.64
CA GLU A 116 0.24 -6.28 -6.06
C GLU A 116 -0.63 -5.24 -5.32
N LYS A 117 -1.71 -4.77 -5.95
CA LYS A 117 -2.64 -3.81 -5.32
C LYS A 117 -3.29 -4.38 -4.06
N ILE A 118 -3.77 -5.61 -4.12
CA ILE A 118 -4.37 -6.26 -2.95
C ILE A 118 -3.33 -6.49 -1.86
N PHE A 119 -2.09 -6.83 -2.20
CA PHE A 119 -1.00 -6.95 -1.22
C PHE A 119 -0.76 -5.65 -0.46
N HIS A 120 -0.68 -4.53 -1.17
CA HIS A 120 -0.49 -3.20 -0.57
C HIS A 120 -1.63 -2.84 0.39
N GLU A 121 -2.87 -2.94 -0.09
CA GLU A 121 -4.03 -2.58 0.74
C GLU A 121 -4.23 -3.55 1.92
N MET A 122 -3.97 -4.84 1.73
CA MET A 122 -4.01 -5.82 2.82
C MET A 122 -2.91 -5.57 3.84
N LEU A 123 -1.74 -5.04 3.48
CA LEU A 123 -0.74 -4.63 4.47
C LEU A 123 -1.26 -3.50 5.36
N HIS A 124 -1.90 -2.48 4.78
CA HIS A 124 -2.55 -1.42 5.58
C HIS A 124 -3.60 -2.01 6.50
N PHE A 125 -4.49 -2.85 5.96
CA PHE A 125 -5.58 -3.50 6.69
C PHE A 125 -5.07 -4.40 7.82
N LYS A 126 -3.98 -5.13 7.59
CA LYS A 126 -3.38 -6.05 8.57
C LYS A 126 -2.36 -5.40 9.50
N SER A 127 -2.02 -4.12 9.28
CA SER A 127 -1.15 -3.35 10.17
C SER A 127 -1.90 -2.91 11.44
N TYR A 128 -1.21 -2.20 12.33
CA TYR A 128 -1.84 -1.67 13.53
C TYR A 128 -2.88 -0.62 13.18
N ASN A 129 -4.13 -0.86 13.58
CA ASN A 129 -5.21 0.10 13.45
C ASN A 129 -5.75 0.47 14.83
N ALA A 130 -6.06 1.75 15.06
CA ALA A 130 -6.71 2.21 16.28
C ALA A 130 -7.70 3.32 15.97
N LEU A 131 -8.80 3.35 16.72
CA LEU A 131 -9.85 4.36 16.62
C LEU A 131 -9.72 5.40 17.74
N GLN A 132 -10.33 6.56 17.53
CA GLN A 132 -10.54 7.55 18.56
C GLN A 132 -11.96 8.10 18.58
N ILE A 133 -12.40 8.52 19.77
CA ILE A 133 -13.37 9.60 19.88
C ILE A 133 -12.60 10.91 19.88
N THR A 134 -12.82 11.76 18.88
CA THR A 134 -12.12 13.04 18.75
C THR A 134 -12.45 13.99 19.91
N SER A 135 -11.53 14.88 20.26
CA SER A 135 -11.69 15.87 21.33
C SER A 135 -12.13 17.25 20.83
N GLY A 136 -12.63 17.34 19.60
CA GLY A 136 -13.10 18.58 19.00
C GLY A 136 -14.47 19.04 19.55
N GLU A 137 -15.00 20.14 18.98
CA GLU A 137 -16.32 20.68 19.35
C GLU A 137 -17.46 19.67 19.12
N ASN A 138 -17.31 18.81 18.10
CA ASN A 138 -18.21 17.70 17.80
C ASN A 138 -17.42 16.39 17.85
N PRO A 139 -17.33 15.73 19.02
CA PRO A 139 -16.67 14.44 19.15
C PRO A 139 -17.30 13.39 18.23
N GLU A 140 -16.47 12.75 17.42
CA GLU A 140 -16.89 11.70 16.49
C GLU A 140 -15.94 10.51 16.55
N LEU A 141 -16.42 9.35 16.11
CA LEU A 141 -15.60 8.18 15.94
C LEU A 141 -14.78 8.32 14.66
N ASP A 142 -13.47 8.35 14.81
CA ASP A 142 -12.53 8.55 13.71
C ASP A 142 -11.32 7.61 13.83
N GLU A 143 -10.54 7.53 12.77
CA GLU A 143 -9.23 6.91 12.78
C GLU A 143 -8.29 7.67 13.73
N TYR A 144 -7.62 6.93 14.60
CA TYR A 144 -6.52 7.46 15.38
C TYR A 144 -5.19 7.14 14.73
N ARG A 145 -5.03 5.88 14.31
CA ARG A 145 -3.80 5.36 13.72
C ARG A 145 -4.08 4.26 12.71
N VAL A 146 -3.33 4.31 11.61
CA VAL A 146 -3.22 3.25 10.60
C VAL A 146 -1.72 3.08 10.34
N GLY A 147 -1.15 1.96 10.78
CA GLY A 147 0.29 1.73 10.76
C GLY A 147 1.08 2.81 11.49
N LEU A 148 1.90 3.55 10.72
CA LEU A 148 2.69 4.68 11.20
C LEU A 148 1.92 6.00 11.21
N THR A 149 0.85 6.12 10.43
CA THR A 149 0.02 7.33 10.38
C THR A 149 -0.60 7.60 11.74
N VAL A 150 -0.56 8.87 12.17
CA VAL A 150 -1.18 9.32 13.43
C VAL A 150 -2.06 10.53 13.18
N HIS A 151 -3.33 10.42 13.53
CA HIS A 151 -4.28 11.52 13.54
C HIS A 151 -4.19 12.28 14.87
N THR A 152 -4.29 13.60 14.81
CA THR A 152 -4.43 14.46 16.00
C THR A 152 -5.69 14.11 16.79
N ARG A 153 -5.72 14.46 18.08
CA ARG A 153 -6.89 14.20 18.93
C ARG A 153 -8.14 14.95 18.46
N GLU A 154 -7.96 16.08 17.78
CA GLU A 154 -9.04 16.85 17.18
C GLU A 154 -9.50 16.30 15.82
N GLY A 155 -8.84 15.27 15.26
CA GLY A 155 -9.14 14.70 13.94
C GLY A 155 -8.72 15.57 12.74
N LYS A 156 -8.14 16.76 12.97
CA LYS A 156 -7.92 17.77 11.90
C LYS A 156 -6.62 17.62 11.12
N ARG A 157 -5.63 16.92 11.66
CA ARG A 157 -4.32 16.74 11.02
C ARG A 157 -3.86 15.30 11.16
N MET A 158 -3.12 14.85 10.16
CA MET A 158 -2.43 13.56 10.14
C MET A 158 -0.93 13.78 10.02
N TYR A 159 -0.15 12.85 10.56
CA TYR A 159 1.30 12.85 10.53
C TYR A 159 1.82 11.49 10.07
N PHE A 160 2.98 11.51 9.42
CA PHE A 160 3.74 10.32 9.00
C PHE A 160 3.06 9.45 7.94
N MET A 161 2.12 10.01 7.16
CA MET A 161 1.51 9.33 6.03
C MET A 161 2.55 8.93 4.98
N ASN A 162 3.49 9.84 4.65
CA ASN A 162 4.52 9.54 3.66
C ASN A 162 5.44 8.40 4.12
N LEU A 163 5.81 8.39 5.41
CA LEU A 163 6.57 7.27 5.98
C LEU A 163 5.75 5.98 6.02
N ASN A 164 4.44 6.06 6.28
CA ASN A 164 3.55 4.90 6.26
C ASN A 164 3.51 4.28 4.87
N GLU A 165 3.16 5.04 3.83
CA GLU A 165 3.13 4.55 2.45
C GLU A 165 4.49 4.05 1.97
N ALA A 166 5.58 4.74 2.32
CA ALA A 166 6.93 4.28 1.98
C ALA A 166 7.24 2.91 2.56
N VAL A 167 6.92 2.68 3.84
CA VAL A 167 7.16 1.39 4.50
C VAL A 167 6.23 0.32 3.93
N THR A 168 4.95 0.62 3.72
CA THR A 168 4.01 -0.31 3.09
C THR A 168 4.49 -0.73 1.70
N GLU A 169 4.82 0.23 0.83
CA GLU A 169 5.28 -0.06 -0.53
C GLU A 169 6.61 -0.83 -0.57
N GLU A 170 7.57 -0.47 0.29
CA GLU A 170 8.84 -1.19 0.40
C GLU A 170 8.65 -2.62 0.94
N MET A 171 7.65 -2.85 1.79
CA MET A 171 7.23 -4.20 2.18
C MET A 171 6.53 -4.92 1.03
N THR A 172 5.57 -4.30 0.36
CA THR A 172 4.90 -4.85 -0.84
C THR A 172 5.96 -5.30 -1.85
N LYS A 173 6.90 -4.44 -2.23
CA LYS A 173 7.98 -4.76 -3.15
C LYS A 173 8.84 -5.95 -2.70
N ARG A 174 9.25 -5.99 -1.43
CA ARG A 174 10.10 -7.09 -0.90
C ARG A 174 9.42 -8.45 -0.88
N PHE A 175 8.10 -8.49 -0.71
CA PHE A 175 7.36 -9.73 -0.51
C PHE A 175 6.54 -10.14 -1.74
N ALA A 176 5.85 -9.21 -2.40
CA ALA A 176 5.09 -9.50 -3.62
C ALA A 176 5.99 -10.00 -4.76
N THR A 177 7.20 -9.47 -4.89
CA THR A 177 8.16 -9.95 -5.92
C THR A 177 8.50 -11.43 -5.80
N LYS A 178 8.48 -11.99 -4.58
CA LYS A 178 8.70 -13.42 -4.34
C LYS A 178 7.53 -14.27 -4.81
N LEU A 179 6.35 -13.67 -4.97
CA LEU A 179 5.15 -14.34 -5.46
C LEU A 179 5.09 -14.35 -6.99
N PHE A 180 5.90 -13.55 -7.69
CA PHE A 180 5.82 -13.41 -9.16
C PHE A 180 6.14 -14.72 -9.92
N ASP A 181 6.90 -15.63 -9.30
CA ASP A 181 7.19 -16.95 -9.86
C ASP A 181 6.04 -17.97 -9.66
N ASN A 182 4.95 -17.58 -8.99
CA ASN A 182 3.77 -18.43 -8.83
C ASN A 182 3.13 -18.74 -10.21
N PRO A 183 2.65 -19.99 -10.44
CA PRO A 183 1.96 -20.36 -11.68
C PRO A 183 0.81 -19.42 -12.10
N LEU A 184 0.16 -18.75 -11.15
CA LEU A 184 -0.89 -17.76 -11.40
C LEU A 184 -0.44 -16.57 -12.25
N PHE A 185 0.85 -16.24 -12.23
CA PHE A 185 1.41 -15.04 -12.87
C PHE A 185 2.42 -15.35 -13.98
N THR A 186 2.61 -16.63 -14.34
CA THR A 186 3.63 -17.04 -15.33
C THR A 186 3.42 -16.37 -16.69
N LYS A 187 2.15 -16.18 -17.10
CA LYS A 187 1.82 -15.53 -18.37
C LYS A 187 2.23 -14.06 -18.35
N GLU A 188 1.83 -13.34 -17.31
CA GLU A 188 2.12 -11.92 -17.11
C GLU A 188 3.63 -11.69 -16.97
N ALA A 189 4.33 -12.49 -16.16
CA ALA A 189 5.78 -12.40 -15.98
C ALA A 189 6.54 -12.61 -17.29
N LYS A 190 6.15 -13.63 -18.08
CA LYS A 190 6.74 -13.86 -19.41
C LYS A 190 6.45 -12.70 -20.36
N GLN A 191 5.21 -12.22 -20.40
CA GLN A 191 4.79 -11.10 -21.23
C GLN A 191 5.60 -9.85 -20.91
N THR A 192 5.72 -9.48 -19.64
CA THR A 192 6.52 -8.33 -19.18
C THR A 192 7.96 -8.43 -19.67
N LYS A 193 8.60 -9.60 -19.46
CA LYS A 193 9.99 -9.84 -19.91
C LYS A 193 10.14 -9.71 -21.41
N ASP A 194 9.20 -10.26 -22.19
CA ASP A 194 9.21 -10.21 -23.65
C ASP A 194 9.05 -8.76 -24.15
N VAL A 195 8.19 -7.95 -23.51
CA VAL A 195 7.98 -6.55 -23.84
C VAL A 195 9.24 -5.72 -23.55
N ILE A 196 9.82 -5.85 -22.35
CA ILE A 196 11.05 -5.14 -21.97
C ILE A 196 12.21 -5.49 -22.91
N THR A 197 12.37 -6.78 -23.24
CA THR A 197 13.42 -7.26 -24.15
C THR A 197 13.24 -6.74 -25.57
N ARG A 198 11.99 -6.64 -26.05
CA ARG A 198 11.68 -6.19 -27.42
C ARG A 198 11.77 -4.67 -27.57
N TYR A 199 11.52 -3.91 -26.50
CA TYR A 199 11.45 -2.46 -26.52
C TYR A 199 12.37 -1.79 -25.49
N PRO A 200 13.67 -2.14 -25.38
CA PRO A 200 14.54 -1.70 -24.28
C PRO A 200 14.83 -0.18 -24.25
N ARG A 201 14.48 0.54 -25.32
CA ARG A 201 14.62 1.99 -25.45
C ARG A 201 13.27 2.71 -25.49
N ALA A 202 12.19 2.04 -25.08
CA ALA A 202 10.91 2.70 -24.94
C ALA A 202 11.03 3.82 -23.90
N VAL A 203 10.38 4.94 -24.20
CA VAL A 203 10.36 6.12 -23.35
C VAL A 203 8.92 6.57 -23.09
N THR A 204 8.73 7.26 -21.97
CA THR A 204 7.48 7.95 -21.65
C THR A 204 7.28 9.16 -22.58
N GLY A 205 6.12 9.82 -22.48
CA GLY A 205 5.86 11.06 -23.22
C GLY A 205 6.82 12.21 -22.86
N SER A 206 7.47 12.16 -21.70
CA SER A 206 8.48 13.14 -21.26
C SER A 206 9.91 12.80 -21.71
N GLY A 207 10.11 11.65 -22.38
CA GLY A 207 11.44 11.20 -22.85
C GLY A 207 12.24 10.39 -21.82
N GLU A 208 11.67 10.14 -20.63
CA GLU A 208 12.28 9.28 -19.61
C GLU A 208 12.17 7.80 -20.01
N PRO A 209 13.09 6.91 -19.58
CA PRO A 209 12.96 5.47 -19.79
C PRO A 209 11.59 4.95 -19.33
N LEU A 210 10.92 4.17 -20.17
CA LEU A 210 9.60 3.60 -19.84
C LEU A 210 9.71 2.50 -18.77
N PHE A 211 10.84 1.78 -18.76
CA PHE A 211 11.09 0.69 -17.83
C PHE A 211 12.20 1.07 -16.87
N ASP A 212 12.01 0.69 -15.61
CA ASP A 212 12.95 0.87 -14.51
C ASP A 212 13.00 -0.38 -13.61
N ASN A 213 13.73 -0.28 -12.50
CA ASN A 213 13.84 -1.37 -11.52
C ASN A 213 12.56 -1.59 -10.68
N ASP A 214 11.54 -0.75 -10.84
CA ASP A 214 10.25 -0.89 -10.18
C ASP A 214 9.18 -1.48 -11.11
N THR A 215 9.45 -1.55 -12.41
CA THR A 215 8.53 -2.09 -13.40
C THR A 215 8.32 -3.59 -13.18
N PHE A 216 7.09 -3.99 -12.88
CA PHE A 216 6.72 -5.40 -12.67
C PHE A 216 5.69 -5.93 -13.68
N TYR A 217 5.00 -5.04 -14.39
CA TYR A 217 4.09 -5.40 -15.47
C TYR A 217 4.36 -4.56 -16.71
N ALA A 218 4.33 -5.21 -17.88
CA ALA A 218 4.31 -4.51 -19.16
C ALA A 218 3.52 -5.29 -20.22
N GLU A 219 2.72 -4.57 -20.99
CA GLU A 219 1.94 -5.10 -22.10
C GLU A 219 1.96 -4.15 -23.29
N VAL A 220 1.92 -4.69 -24.50
CA VAL A 220 1.69 -3.89 -25.71
C VAL A 220 0.19 -3.85 -25.96
N GLU A 221 -0.42 -2.68 -25.90
CA GLU A 221 -1.82 -2.50 -26.28
C GLU A 221 -2.04 -2.90 -27.74
N GLY A 222 -3.02 -3.79 -27.95
CA GLY A 222 -3.48 -4.22 -29.26
C GLY A 222 -3.17 -5.69 -29.57
N LYS A 223 -4.20 -6.54 -29.48
CA LYS A 223 -4.29 -7.66 -30.43
C LYS A 223 -4.34 -7.03 -31.82
N LYS A 224 -3.45 -7.47 -32.73
CA LYS A 224 -3.45 -7.05 -34.14
C LYS A 224 -4.89 -7.05 -34.67
N SER A 225 -5.46 -5.87 -34.89
CA SER A 225 -6.72 -5.75 -35.60
C SER A 225 -6.50 -6.27 -37.03
N TRP A 226 -7.44 -7.03 -37.56
CA TRP A 226 -7.41 -7.46 -38.97
C TRP A 226 -7.23 -6.26 -39.92
N GLY A 227 -7.75 -5.08 -39.52
CA GLY A 227 -7.55 -3.81 -40.23
C GLY A 227 -6.11 -3.29 -40.23
N GLU A 228 -5.30 -3.55 -39.20
CA GLU A 228 -3.88 -3.20 -39.20
C GLU A 228 -3.05 -4.11 -40.11
N ALA A 229 -3.43 -5.38 -40.21
CA ALA A 229 -2.81 -6.32 -41.14
C ALA A 229 -3.08 -5.92 -42.61
N VAL A 230 -4.31 -5.49 -42.90
CA VAL A 230 -4.69 -4.97 -44.22
C VAL A 230 -4.07 -3.61 -44.50
N GLY A 231 -4.03 -2.69 -43.53
CA GLY A 231 -3.39 -1.39 -43.68
C GLY A 231 -1.90 -1.47 -44.05
N ARG A 232 -1.16 -2.45 -43.51
CA ARG A 232 0.23 -2.73 -43.91
C ARG A 232 0.35 -3.16 -45.37
N LEU A 233 -0.61 -3.94 -45.86
CA LEU A 233 -0.65 -4.39 -47.26
C LEU A 233 -0.85 -3.21 -48.23
N PHE A 234 -1.38 -2.09 -47.74
CA PHE A 234 -1.63 -0.84 -48.48
C PHE A 234 -0.71 0.33 -48.06
N GLY A 235 0.42 0.04 -47.40
CA GLY A 235 1.46 1.04 -47.13
C GLY A 235 1.18 2.02 -45.99
N ALA A 236 0.23 1.73 -45.09
CA ALA A 236 0.03 2.52 -43.89
C ALA A 236 1.24 2.39 -42.93
N GLN A 237 1.77 3.52 -42.45
CA GLN A 237 2.78 3.53 -41.39
C GLN A 237 2.25 2.85 -40.13
N GLU A 238 3.05 1.97 -39.51
CA GLU A 238 2.72 1.39 -38.20
C GLU A 238 2.51 2.53 -37.21
N LYS A 239 1.30 2.62 -36.63
CA LYS A 239 1.08 3.47 -35.47
C LYS A 239 2.06 3.03 -34.36
N PRO A 240 2.65 3.97 -33.60
CA PRO A 240 3.47 3.61 -32.45
C PRO A 240 2.62 2.74 -31.54
N LYS A 241 3.10 1.51 -31.25
CA LYS A 241 2.40 0.61 -30.37
C LYS A 241 2.43 1.20 -28.96
N LYS A 242 1.25 1.40 -28.37
CA LYS A 242 1.15 1.86 -27.00
C LYS A 242 1.56 0.72 -26.08
N ILE A 243 2.45 1.00 -25.13
CA ILE A 243 2.88 0.05 -24.10
C ILE A 243 2.30 0.54 -22.78
N THR A 244 1.59 -0.33 -22.09
CA THR A 244 1.07 -0.10 -20.75
C THR A 244 2.00 -0.79 -19.75
N THR A 245 2.32 -0.11 -18.66
CA THR A 245 3.25 -0.58 -17.63
C THR A 245 2.69 -0.34 -16.24
N GLU A 246 2.98 -1.25 -15.32
CA GLU A 246 2.79 -1.01 -13.89
C GLU A 246 4.14 -1.13 -13.17
N SER A 247 4.37 -0.22 -12.24
CA SER A 247 5.57 -0.13 -11.42
C SER A 247 5.17 0.10 -9.97
N PHE A 248 6.03 -0.34 -9.04
CA PHE A 248 5.90 0.04 -7.63
C PHE A 248 5.83 1.57 -7.47
N THR A 249 4.87 2.06 -6.70
CA THR A 249 4.50 3.48 -6.60
C THR A 249 5.28 4.22 -5.51
N TYR A 250 4.81 5.39 -5.08
CA TYR A 250 5.38 6.17 -3.96
C TYR A 250 6.90 6.40 -4.03
N GLN A 251 7.41 6.72 -5.23
CA GLN A 251 8.86 6.80 -5.46
C GLN A 251 9.54 7.86 -4.59
N SER A 252 8.89 9.00 -4.33
CA SER A 252 9.44 10.08 -3.50
C SER A 252 9.43 9.70 -2.01
N GLU A 253 8.33 9.12 -1.53
CA GLU A 253 8.18 8.64 -0.17
C GLU A 253 9.18 7.50 0.13
N ARG A 254 9.35 6.56 -0.80
CA ARG A 254 10.37 5.52 -0.72
C ARG A 254 11.78 6.09 -0.72
N ARG A 255 12.07 7.12 -1.53
CA ARG A 255 13.38 7.81 -1.55
C ARG A 255 13.64 8.52 -0.22
N LEU A 256 12.66 9.20 0.34
CA LEU A 256 12.70 9.82 1.66
C LEU A 256 13.07 8.79 2.74
N LEU A 257 12.33 7.68 2.81
CA LEU A 257 12.58 6.59 3.76
C LEU A 257 13.99 6.00 3.58
N ASN A 258 14.39 5.69 2.35
CA ASN A 258 15.71 5.13 2.07
C ASN A 258 16.83 6.10 2.44
N THR A 259 16.65 7.41 2.23
CA THR A 259 17.61 8.45 2.65
C THR A 259 17.72 8.50 4.17
N LEU A 260 16.59 8.48 4.88
CA LEU A 260 16.57 8.45 6.34
C LEU A 260 17.25 7.18 6.88
N ILE A 261 16.97 6.01 6.31
CA ILE A 261 17.62 4.73 6.67
C ILE A 261 19.13 4.80 6.49
N ASN A 262 19.61 5.33 5.37
CA ASN A 262 21.06 5.45 5.11
C ASN A 262 21.74 6.30 6.18
N LYS A 263 21.17 7.47 6.48
CA LYS A 263 21.71 8.39 7.48
C LYS A 263 21.68 7.80 8.90
N ILE A 264 20.63 7.03 9.22
CA ILE A 264 20.56 6.30 10.49
C ILE A 264 21.67 5.25 10.59
N LEU A 265 21.86 4.44 9.54
CA LEU A 265 22.89 3.42 9.48
C LEU A 265 24.29 4.03 9.63
N GLU A 266 24.60 5.09 8.87
CA GLU A 266 25.89 5.78 8.90
C GLU A 266 26.27 6.28 10.30
N LYS A 267 25.29 6.75 11.08
CA LYS A 267 25.49 7.28 12.45
C LYS A 267 25.33 6.22 13.56
N ASN A 268 24.95 4.98 13.23
CA ASN A 268 24.72 3.91 14.20
C ASN A 268 25.30 2.56 13.71
N THR A 269 26.49 2.58 13.10
CA THR A 269 27.19 1.38 12.59
C THR A 269 27.59 0.41 13.69
N ASP A 270 27.62 0.86 14.95
CA ASP A 270 27.79 0.01 16.14
C ASP A 270 26.55 -0.82 16.48
N LYS A 271 25.37 -0.43 15.99
CA LYS A 271 24.08 -1.07 16.28
C LYS A 271 23.47 -1.80 15.10
N PHE A 272 23.74 -1.34 13.88
CA PHE A 272 23.15 -1.89 12.66
C PHE A 272 24.24 -2.30 11.68
N GLN A 273 24.09 -3.51 11.13
CA GLN A 273 25.00 -4.07 10.14
C GLN A 273 24.66 -3.59 8.72
N ASP A 274 23.37 -3.39 8.44
CA ASP A 274 22.89 -3.02 7.13
C ASP A 274 21.58 -2.20 7.18
N LYS A 275 21.13 -1.78 5.99
CA LYS A 275 19.90 -0.99 5.81
C LYS A 275 18.64 -1.77 6.17
N GLU A 276 18.67 -3.10 6.03
CA GLU A 276 17.52 -3.97 6.27
C GLU A 276 17.26 -4.09 7.78
N GLU A 277 18.29 -4.10 8.63
CA GLU A 277 18.12 -4.02 10.08
C GLU A 277 17.47 -2.72 10.54
N VAL A 278 17.84 -1.59 9.93
CA VAL A 278 17.19 -0.30 10.20
C VAL A 278 15.74 -0.32 9.70
N PHE A 279 15.50 -0.79 8.47
CA PHE A 279 14.16 -0.92 7.89
C PHE A 279 13.22 -1.76 8.77
N LYS A 280 13.70 -2.87 9.34
CA LYS A 280 12.93 -3.72 10.27
C LYS A 280 12.41 -2.95 11.49
N VAL A 281 13.07 -1.89 11.94
CA VAL A 281 12.57 -1.03 13.03
C VAL A 281 11.29 -0.30 12.59
N PHE A 282 11.28 0.24 11.37
CA PHE A 282 10.13 0.92 10.79
C PHE A 282 8.99 -0.05 10.49
N ALA A 283 9.28 -1.15 9.80
CA ALA A 283 8.31 -2.19 9.50
C ALA A 283 7.67 -2.78 10.77
N LYS A 284 8.46 -3.05 11.82
CA LYS A 284 7.93 -3.50 13.11
C LYS A 284 7.01 -2.45 13.74
N GLY A 285 7.39 -1.18 13.72
CA GLY A 285 6.56 -0.11 14.26
C GLY A 285 5.23 0.09 13.52
N MET A 286 5.23 -0.09 12.20
CA MET A 286 4.03 -0.07 11.36
C MET A 286 3.11 -1.25 11.70
N ILE A 287 3.64 -2.48 11.69
CA ILE A 287 2.84 -3.70 11.89
C ILE A 287 2.31 -3.80 13.32
N THR A 288 3.13 -3.49 14.33
CA THR A 288 2.75 -3.66 15.75
C THR A 288 2.16 -2.42 16.39
N GLY A 289 2.24 -1.26 15.72
CA GLY A 289 1.86 0.02 16.28
C GLY A 289 2.87 0.60 17.27
N ASN A 290 3.95 -0.09 17.60
CA ASN A 290 4.96 0.41 18.53
C ASN A 290 5.91 1.39 17.83
N ILE A 291 5.51 2.66 17.72
CA ILE A 291 6.29 3.75 17.09
C ILE A 291 7.40 4.32 17.99
N LEU A 292 7.37 4.04 19.29
CA LEU A 292 8.34 4.60 20.24
C LEU A 292 9.80 4.25 19.91
N PRO A 293 10.15 3.02 19.51
CA PRO A 293 11.49 2.68 19.02
C PRO A 293 11.93 3.53 17.84
N ILE A 294 11.05 3.80 16.87
CA ILE A 294 11.36 4.64 15.70
C ILE A 294 11.69 6.06 16.16
N GLY A 295 10.83 6.66 16.99
CA GLY A 295 11.06 7.99 17.52
C GLY A 295 12.36 8.07 18.32
N ARG A 296 12.58 7.15 19.26
CA ARG A 296 13.83 7.12 20.04
C ARG A 296 15.07 6.96 19.16
N LEU A 297 14.99 6.17 18.09
CA LEU A 297 16.08 5.99 17.15
C LEU A 297 16.41 7.30 16.42
N ILE A 298 15.40 7.98 15.88
CA ILE A 298 15.55 9.25 15.16
C ILE A 298 16.08 10.34 16.09
N GLU A 299 15.45 10.53 17.26
CA GLU A 299 15.83 11.58 18.22
C GLU A 299 17.25 11.39 18.76
N ARG A 300 17.67 10.14 19.03
CA ARG A 300 19.05 9.84 19.46
C ARG A 300 20.08 10.05 18.34
N THR A 301 19.69 9.87 17.10
CA THR A 301 20.59 9.93 15.94
C THR A 301 20.80 11.37 15.46
N PHE A 302 19.74 12.17 15.47
CA PHE A 302 19.73 13.50 14.83
C PHE A 302 19.43 14.65 15.81
N GLY A 303 19.04 14.35 17.05
CA GLY A 303 18.72 15.33 18.07
C GLY A 303 17.21 15.56 18.25
N ASN A 304 16.87 16.10 19.43
CA ASN A 304 15.49 16.28 19.89
C ASN A 304 14.65 17.17 18.96
N GLY A 305 13.43 16.72 18.66
CA GLY A 305 12.47 17.41 17.78
C GLY A 305 12.54 16.97 16.32
N THR A 306 13.48 16.09 15.96
CA THR A 306 13.66 15.67 14.55
C THR A 306 12.45 14.89 14.06
N LEU A 307 11.91 13.94 14.85
CA LEU A 307 10.74 13.17 14.41
C LEU A 307 9.53 14.09 14.26
N ARG A 308 9.33 15.03 15.20
CA ARG A 308 8.26 16.02 15.11
C ARG A 308 8.38 16.81 13.80
N ARG A 309 9.58 17.28 13.45
CA ARG A 309 9.78 18.07 12.24
C ARG A 309 9.51 17.28 10.96
N ILE A 310 9.89 15.99 10.92
CA ILE A 310 9.51 15.10 9.81
C ILE A 310 7.99 15.03 9.69
N GLY A 311 7.26 14.86 10.80
CA GLY A 311 5.80 14.83 10.79
C GLY A 311 5.17 16.15 10.34
N GLU A 312 5.66 17.30 10.81
CA GLU A 312 5.13 18.61 10.42
C GLU A 312 5.23 18.90 8.92
N LEU A 313 6.19 18.27 8.24
CA LEU A 313 6.43 18.43 6.79
C LEU A 313 5.69 17.38 5.95
N ASP A 314 4.87 16.51 6.56
CA ASP A 314 4.24 15.37 5.88
C ASP A 314 3.32 15.75 4.71
N GLN A 315 2.77 16.97 4.71
CA GLN A 315 1.92 17.47 3.62
C GLN A 315 2.71 18.11 2.46
N ASP A 316 4.04 18.23 2.59
CA ASP A 316 4.94 18.77 1.58
C ASP A 316 6.16 17.84 1.44
N ILE A 317 6.02 16.85 0.56
CA ILE A 317 7.04 15.82 0.35
C ILE A 317 8.39 16.42 -0.07
N GLN A 318 8.40 17.52 -0.83
CA GLN A 318 9.64 18.17 -1.25
C GLN A 318 10.36 18.80 -0.06
N ALA A 319 9.64 19.58 0.76
CA ALA A 319 10.22 20.14 1.97
C ALA A 319 10.64 19.07 2.98
N GLN A 320 9.91 17.95 3.05
CA GLN A 320 10.24 16.79 3.88
C GLN A 320 11.54 16.12 3.40
N GLU A 321 11.70 15.88 2.09
CA GLU A 321 12.92 15.36 1.48
C GLU A 321 14.12 16.29 1.71
N GLU A 322 13.96 17.60 1.47
CA GLU A 322 15.00 18.59 1.73
C GLU A 322 15.43 18.63 3.20
N PHE A 323 14.49 18.48 4.12
CA PHE A 323 14.81 18.41 5.54
C PHE A 323 15.60 17.15 5.87
N VAL A 324 15.13 15.98 5.45
CA VAL A 324 15.82 14.71 5.71
C VAL A 324 17.22 14.68 5.07
N ASN A 325 17.38 15.25 3.87
CA ASN A 325 18.69 15.36 3.21
C ASN A 325 19.73 16.15 4.03
N ARG A 326 19.29 17.10 4.87
CA ARG A 326 20.16 17.96 5.69
C ARG A 326 20.53 17.38 7.07
N LEU A 327 19.93 16.27 7.49
CA LEU A 327 20.27 15.53 8.73
C LEU A 327 21.64 14.85 8.62
#